data_AF-A0AB38AXX9-F1
#
_entry.id   AF-A0AB38AXX9-F1
#
_cell.length_a   1.000
_cell.length_b   1.000
_cell.length_c   1.000
_cell.angle_alpha   90.00
_cell.angle_beta   90.00
_cell.angle_gamma   90.00
#
_symmetry.space_group_name_H-M   'P 1'
#
loop_
_entity.id
_entity.type
_entity.pdbx_description
1 polymer ?
#
loop_
_entity_poly.entity_id
_entity_poly.type
_entity_poly.pdbx_seq_one_letter_code
_entity_poly.pdbx_strand_id
1 'polypeptide(L)'
;MSKGFRADTNALDRASRRQLEHAVRVESHSRNLDSRTRGKVLGRGKFGKIIQDAVRPIIDSMIGDMSKSMAKGHRSLGQGLDITRKNIADAEKAVEESFKKHHKSLKEEGIDLKPGQSMPDKKSLRELYRRRVDERVDELELQGHGVGRHLKVSDQQLKDRLGRPIEETVNVAQPPVYNDRGFPVKQPPKRVTRWARDEYGFIRSNEKIDPLHGPDARQRLGPPQLYHDKEKRGADGNPLNHTCDRYSTAFKDNESFMHAERYARERIPDSPPYEVKFSPGDAWGPGSHHGKFRGFYIDPDNPMSNGKVNYRDVDFKDTGIVAVYKPDGKGGFNLHTMFPQPAMKENFSRHQGSL
;
A
#
# COMPACT_ATOMS: atom_id res chain seq x y z
N MET A 1 12.33 -20.67 -27.63
CA MET A 1 10.98 -20.93 -27.10
C MET A 1 11.11 -21.72 -25.79
N SER A 2 10.52 -21.26 -24.68
CA SER A 2 10.59 -21.99 -23.41
C SER A 2 9.77 -23.28 -23.53
N LYS A 3 10.29 -24.40 -23.04
CA LYS A 3 9.69 -25.75 -23.19
C LYS A 3 8.41 -25.98 -22.36
N GLY A 4 7.70 -24.90 -22.01
CA GLY A 4 6.58 -24.92 -21.07
C GLY A 4 7.03 -25.23 -19.63
N PHE A 5 6.26 -24.74 -18.66
CA PHE A 5 6.45 -25.10 -17.25
C PHE A 5 5.62 -26.35 -16.95
N ARG A 6 6.25 -27.39 -16.41
CA ARG A 6 5.58 -28.63 -16.00
C ARG A 6 5.55 -28.69 -14.47
N ALA A 7 4.36 -28.73 -13.91
CA ALA A 7 4.16 -29.01 -12.49
C ALA A 7 3.35 -30.29 -12.34
N ASP A 8 3.90 -31.27 -11.63
CA ASP A 8 3.17 -32.49 -11.27
C ASP A 8 2.24 -32.18 -10.09
N THR A 9 0.93 -32.09 -10.35
CA THR A 9 -0.10 -31.78 -9.35
C THR A 9 -0.17 -32.81 -8.23
N ASN A 10 0.17 -34.08 -8.51
CA ASN A 10 0.27 -35.13 -7.51
C ASN A 10 1.51 -34.95 -6.64
N ALA A 11 2.64 -34.52 -7.22
CA ALA A 11 3.83 -34.16 -6.45
C ALA A 11 3.56 -32.93 -5.55
N LEU A 12 2.81 -31.93 -6.04
CA LEU A 12 2.40 -30.77 -5.27
C LEU A 12 1.45 -31.13 -4.12
N ASP A 13 0.47 -32.03 -4.33
CA ASP A 13 -0.41 -32.54 -3.27
C ASP A 13 0.38 -33.29 -2.20
N ARG A 14 1.27 -34.21 -2.61
CA ARG A 14 2.15 -34.94 -1.68
C ARG A 14 3.05 -33.98 -0.91
N ALA A 15 3.60 -32.96 -1.56
CA ALA A 15 4.43 -31.95 -0.91
C ALA A 15 3.63 -31.10 0.08
N SER A 16 2.43 -30.63 -0.31
CA SER A 16 1.52 -29.87 0.56
C SER A 16 1.16 -30.67 1.82
N ARG A 17 0.71 -31.92 1.66
CA ARG A 17 0.38 -32.80 2.78
C ARG A 17 1.57 -33.04 3.69
N ARG A 18 2.76 -33.30 3.13
CA ARG A 18 4.00 -33.45 3.92
C ARG A 18 4.34 -32.20 4.72
N GLN A 19 4.16 -31.00 4.15
CA GLN A 19 4.41 -29.74 4.85
C GLN A 19 3.41 -29.50 5.98
N LEU A 20 2.12 -29.79 5.74
CA LEU A 20 1.08 -29.70 6.78
C LEU A 20 1.31 -30.73 7.90
N GLU A 21 1.66 -31.97 7.56
CA GLU A 21 2.06 -33.00 8.54
C GLU A 21 3.32 -32.61 9.31
N HIS A 22 4.27 -31.93 8.67
CA HIS A 22 5.47 -31.43 9.34
C HIS A 22 5.12 -30.34 10.34
N ALA A 23 4.22 -29.41 9.99
CA ALA A 23 3.72 -28.40 10.91
C ALA A 23 3.06 -29.04 12.15
N VAL A 24 2.21 -30.06 11.96
CA VAL A 24 1.57 -30.80 13.06
C VAL A 24 2.61 -31.53 13.91
N ARG A 25 3.63 -32.14 13.29
CA ARG A 25 4.72 -32.77 14.03
C ARG A 25 5.53 -31.77 14.84
N VAL A 26 5.88 -30.60 14.29
CA VAL A 26 6.59 -29.54 15.03
C VAL A 26 5.79 -29.08 16.25
N GLU A 27 4.49 -28.87 16.10
CA GLU A 27 3.62 -28.51 17.22
C GLU A 27 3.51 -29.63 18.26
N SER A 28 3.40 -30.88 17.82
CA SER A 28 3.37 -32.05 18.72
C SER A 28 4.67 -32.18 19.52
N HIS A 29 5.84 -32.02 18.87
CA HIS A 29 7.14 -32.02 19.53
C HIS A 29 7.25 -30.88 20.53
N SER A 30 6.79 -29.68 20.16
CA SER A 30 6.77 -28.53 21.06
C SER A 30 5.88 -28.76 22.28
N ARG A 31 4.68 -29.33 22.11
CA ARG A 31 3.77 -29.67 23.22
C ARG A 31 4.34 -30.76 24.13
N ASN A 32 5.01 -31.76 23.55
CA ASN A 32 5.66 -32.82 24.31
C ASN A 32 6.90 -32.30 25.07
N LEU A 33 7.66 -31.40 24.45
CA LEU A 33 8.76 -30.73 25.13
C LEU A 33 8.22 -29.88 26.31
N ASP A 34 7.19 -29.07 26.09
CA ASP A 34 6.52 -28.26 27.12
C ASP A 34 5.98 -29.11 28.28
N SER A 35 5.31 -30.23 27.98
CA SER A 35 4.79 -31.13 29.03
C SER A 35 5.90 -31.82 29.83
N ARG A 36 7.04 -32.12 29.20
CA ARG A 36 8.20 -32.74 29.86
C ARG A 36 9.05 -31.75 30.66
N THR A 37 9.00 -30.46 30.34
CA THR A 37 9.81 -29.41 31.00
C THR A 37 9.04 -28.62 32.05
N ARG A 38 7.70 -28.56 32.01
CA ARG A 38 6.88 -27.82 33.00
C ARG A 38 6.80 -28.46 34.39
N GLY A 39 7.06 -29.75 34.53
CA GLY A 39 6.88 -30.49 35.80
C GLY A 39 8.16 -30.96 36.50
N LYS A 40 9.34 -30.81 35.90
CA LYS A 40 10.61 -31.26 36.50
C LYS A 40 11.32 -30.10 37.19
N VAL A 41 11.55 -30.25 38.49
CA VAL A 41 12.51 -29.40 39.23
C VAL A 41 13.90 -29.70 38.68
N LEU A 42 14.43 -28.83 37.82
CA LEU A 42 15.73 -29.03 37.16
C LEU A 42 16.93 -28.73 38.08
N GLY A 43 16.75 -28.83 39.41
CA GLY A 43 17.79 -28.60 40.42
C GLY A 43 17.24 -27.97 41.69
N ARG A 44 17.92 -28.18 42.83
CA ARG A 44 17.65 -27.53 44.11
C ARG A 44 18.81 -26.58 44.47
N GLY A 45 18.54 -25.51 45.23
CA GLY A 45 19.57 -24.56 45.67
C GLY A 45 20.11 -23.66 44.55
N LYS A 46 21.37 -23.19 44.67
CA LYS A 46 21.99 -22.24 43.72
C LYS A 46 22.03 -22.75 42.26
N PHE A 47 22.18 -24.05 42.05
CA PHE A 47 22.15 -24.67 40.71
C PHE A 47 20.76 -24.67 40.08
N GLY A 48 19.70 -24.85 40.87
CA GLY A 48 18.32 -24.70 40.39
C GLY A 48 18.02 -23.29 39.90
N LYS A 49 18.57 -22.28 40.60
CA LYS A 49 18.45 -20.86 40.21
C LYS A 49 19.17 -20.56 38.89
N ILE A 50 20.38 -21.09 38.69
CA ILE A 50 21.13 -20.95 37.42
C ILE A 50 20.38 -21.58 36.25
N ILE A 51 19.81 -22.78 36.43
CA ILE A 51 19.05 -23.44 35.37
C ILE A 51 17.74 -22.70 35.06
N GLN A 52 17.08 -22.15 36.09
CA GLN A 52 15.87 -21.35 35.92
C GLN A 52 16.15 -20.02 35.21
N ASP A 53 17.28 -19.37 35.49
CA ASP A 53 17.60 -18.05 34.92
C ASP A 53 18.25 -18.16 33.53
N ALA A 54 19.05 -19.20 33.26
CA ALA A 54 19.81 -19.32 32.01
C ALA A 54 19.18 -20.26 30.97
N VAL A 55 18.58 -21.38 31.41
CA VAL A 55 18.13 -22.46 30.50
C VAL A 55 16.63 -22.38 30.22
N ARG A 56 15.83 -21.98 31.21
CA ARG A 56 14.37 -21.85 31.07
C ARG A 56 13.98 -20.87 29.95
N PRO A 57 14.57 -19.66 29.83
CA PRO A 57 14.18 -18.72 28.77
C PRO A 57 14.48 -19.24 27.37
N ILE A 58 15.57 -20.01 27.20
CA ILE A 58 15.94 -20.63 25.92
C ILE A 58 14.90 -21.70 25.54
N ILE A 59 14.54 -22.57 26.49
CA ILE A 59 13.52 -23.60 26.29
C ILE A 59 12.16 -22.97 25.99
N ASP A 60 11.77 -21.94 26.74
CA ASP A 60 10.51 -21.22 26.55
C ASP A 60 10.48 -20.49 25.20
N SER A 61 11.59 -19.94 24.72
CA SER A 61 11.72 -19.34 23.38
C SER A 61 11.65 -20.38 22.26
N MET A 62 12.30 -21.53 22.44
CA MET A 62 12.24 -22.64 21.47
C MET A 62 10.83 -23.23 21.36
N ILE A 63 10.14 -23.41 22.50
CA ILE A 63 8.77 -23.93 22.57
C ILE A 63 7.76 -22.87 22.10
N GLY A 64 7.94 -21.62 22.50
CA GLY A 64 7.00 -20.54 22.26
C GLY A 64 7.13 -19.99 20.85
N ASP A 65 8.25 -19.33 20.57
CA ASP A 65 8.36 -18.43 19.43
C ASP A 65 8.89 -19.15 18.19
N MET A 66 9.92 -20.00 18.35
CA MET A 66 10.51 -20.73 17.22
C MET A 66 9.57 -21.82 16.70
N SER A 67 9.03 -22.68 17.57
CA SER A 67 8.17 -23.78 17.15
C SER A 67 6.88 -23.29 16.46
N LYS A 68 6.27 -22.21 16.97
CA LYS A 68 5.07 -21.60 16.38
C LYS A 68 5.40 -20.94 15.04
N SER A 69 6.52 -20.24 14.95
CA SER A 69 6.97 -19.61 13.70
C SER A 69 7.28 -20.65 12.63
N MET A 70 7.96 -21.75 12.98
CA MET A 70 8.23 -22.86 12.07
C MET A 70 6.95 -23.58 11.65
N ALA A 71 6.04 -23.88 12.57
CA ALA A 71 4.75 -24.48 12.26
C ALA A 71 3.91 -23.56 11.34
N LYS A 72 3.91 -22.25 11.59
CA LYS A 72 3.26 -21.25 10.74
C LYS A 72 3.88 -21.20 9.34
N GLY A 73 5.20 -21.23 9.24
CA GLY A 73 5.93 -21.29 7.96
C GLY A 73 5.57 -22.55 7.15
N HIS A 74 5.60 -23.72 7.78
CA HIS A 74 5.22 -24.98 7.14
C HIS A 74 3.74 -25.01 6.72
N ARG A 75 2.82 -24.45 7.52
CA ARG A 75 1.41 -24.32 7.13
C ARG A 75 1.23 -23.37 5.95
N SER A 76 1.89 -22.22 5.97
CA SER A 76 1.81 -21.23 4.90
C SER A 76 2.32 -21.82 3.58
N LEU A 77 3.45 -22.54 3.61
CA LEU A 77 3.97 -23.27 2.45
C LEU A 77 3.02 -24.37 2.00
N GLY A 78 2.49 -25.18 2.92
CA GLY A 78 1.51 -26.23 2.61
C GLY A 78 0.24 -25.69 1.94
N GLN A 79 -0.32 -24.60 2.49
CA GLN A 79 -1.47 -23.90 1.93
C GLN A 79 -1.15 -23.29 0.56
N GLY A 80 0.00 -22.64 0.41
CA GLY A 80 0.45 -22.08 -0.87
C GLY A 80 0.57 -23.16 -1.97
N LEU A 81 1.06 -24.35 -1.62
CA LEU A 81 1.12 -25.49 -2.54
C LEU A 81 -0.26 -26.05 -2.89
N ASP A 82 -1.20 -26.12 -1.94
CA ASP A 82 -2.58 -26.55 -2.22
C ASP A 82 -3.33 -25.53 -3.11
N ILE A 83 -3.15 -24.24 -2.85
CA ILE A 83 -3.67 -23.16 -3.70
C ILE A 83 -3.06 -23.26 -5.09
N THR A 84 -1.76 -23.51 -5.20
CA THR A 84 -1.08 -23.70 -6.50
C THR A 84 -1.65 -24.91 -7.24
N ARG A 85 -1.90 -26.03 -6.55
CA ARG A 85 -2.55 -27.22 -7.11
C ARG A 85 -3.96 -26.90 -7.63
N LYS A 86 -4.80 -26.26 -6.83
CA LYS A 86 -6.16 -25.85 -7.22
C LYS A 86 -6.14 -24.94 -8.44
N ASN A 87 -5.23 -23.97 -8.47
CA ASN A 87 -5.05 -23.09 -9.61
C ASN A 87 -4.66 -23.84 -10.89
N ILE A 88 -3.79 -24.86 -10.78
CA ILE A 88 -3.42 -25.70 -11.93
C ILE A 88 -4.64 -26.51 -12.39
N ALA A 89 -5.39 -27.13 -11.47
CA ALA A 89 -6.58 -27.91 -11.79
C ALA A 89 -7.70 -27.05 -12.43
N ASP A 90 -7.91 -25.83 -11.92
CA ASP A 90 -8.89 -24.88 -12.48
C ASP A 90 -8.46 -24.42 -13.88
N ALA A 91 -7.17 -24.19 -14.08
CA ALA A 91 -6.61 -23.88 -15.39
C ALA A 91 -6.77 -25.08 -16.34
N GLU A 92 -6.57 -26.31 -15.86
CA GLU A 92 -6.79 -27.52 -16.66
C GLU A 92 -8.25 -27.71 -17.07
N LYS A 93 -9.19 -27.44 -16.15
CA LYS A 93 -10.62 -27.51 -16.44
C LYS A 93 -11.06 -26.45 -17.46
N ALA A 94 -10.58 -25.22 -17.30
CA ALA A 94 -10.86 -24.13 -18.24
C ALA A 94 -10.35 -24.47 -19.66
N VAL A 95 -9.22 -25.16 -19.76
CA VAL A 95 -8.70 -25.67 -21.03
C VAL A 95 -9.62 -26.71 -21.64
N GLU A 96 -10.04 -27.70 -20.85
CA GLU A 96 -10.91 -28.78 -21.33
C GLU A 96 -12.24 -28.22 -21.88
N GLU A 97 -12.82 -27.23 -21.20
CA GLU A 97 -14.04 -26.53 -21.62
C GLU A 97 -13.82 -25.71 -22.89
N SER A 98 -12.68 -25.02 -23.02
CA SER A 98 -12.33 -24.23 -24.21
C SER A 98 -12.16 -25.09 -25.46
N PHE A 99 -11.48 -26.24 -25.34
CA PHE A 99 -11.31 -27.18 -26.46
C PHE A 99 -12.63 -27.83 -26.89
N LYS A 100 -13.50 -28.20 -25.94
CA LYS A 100 -14.85 -28.72 -26.25
C LYS A 100 -15.70 -27.70 -27.01
N LYS A 101 -15.56 -26.41 -26.68
CA LYS A 101 -16.36 -25.33 -27.28
C LYS A 101 -15.91 -24.94 -28.69
N HIS A 102 -14.65 -25.16 -29.05
CA HIS A 102 -14.07 -24.66 -30.31
C HIS A 102 -13.80 -25.72 -31.39
N HIS A 103 -14.13 -27.01 -31.17
CA HIS A 103 -13.93 -28.10 -32.14
C HIS A 103 -12.53 -28.18 -32.78
N LYS A 104 -11.49 -27.61 -32.13
CA LYS A 104 -10.11 -27.65 -32.60
C LYS A 104 -9.34 -28.76 -31.91
N SER A 105 -8.53 -29.50 -32.65
CA SER A 105 -7.67 -30.54 -32.09
C SER A 105 -6.23 -30.03 -31.94
N LEU A 106 -5.58 -30.36 -30.82
CA LEU A 106 -4.17 -30.02 -30.51
C LEU A 106 -3.16 -30.45 -31.59
N LYS A 107 -3.56 -31.42 -32.43
CA LYS A 107 -2.79 -31.90 -33.60
C LYS A 107 -2.65 -30.84 -34.69
N GLU A 108 -3.64 -29.95 -34.86
CA GLU A 108 -3.61 -28.91 -35.90
C GLU A 108 -2.60 -27.80 -35.61
N GLU A 109 -2.21 -27.61 -34.34
CA GLU A 109 -1.17 -26.64 -33.94
C GLU A 109 0.20 -27.29 -33.65
N GLY A 110 0.38 -28.58 -33.97
CA GLY A 110 1.68 -29.27 -33.86
C GLY A 110 2.12 -29.56 -32.43
N ILE A 111 1.19 -29.62 -31.46
CA ILE A 111 1.50 -29.82 -30.04
C ILE A 111 0.98 -31.20 -29.61
N ASP A 112 1.90 -32.14 -29.35
CA ASP A 112 1.59 -33.49 -28.88
C ASP A 112 1.47 -33.51 -27.34
N LEU A 113 0.26 -33.29 -26.84
CA LEU A 113 -0.07 -33.41 -25.41
C LEU A 113 -0.52 -34.84 -25.08
N LYS A 114 0.07 -35.45 -24.05
CA LYS A 114 -0.36 -36.77 -23.56
C LYS A 114 -1.76 -36.70 -22.94
N PRO A 115 -2.51 -37.82 -22.88
CA PRO A 115 -3.80 -37.88 -22.18
C PRO A 115 -3.68 -37.31 -20.76
N GLY A 116 -4.52 -36.34 -20.42
CA GLY A 116 -4.50 -35.62 -19.14
C GLY A 116 -3.60 -34.38 -19.09
N GLN A 117 -2.94 -33.99 -20.19
CA GLN A 117 -2.18 -32.74 -20.26
C GLN A 117 -3.01 -31.65 -20.93
N SER A 118 -2.99 -30.47 -20.32
CA SER A 118 -3.63 -29.29 -20.87
C SER A 118 -2.72 -28.08 -20.68
N MET A 119 -2.65 -27.20 -21.68
CA MET A 119 -1.97 -25.92 -21.58
C MET A 119 -3.05 -24.84 -21.66
N PRO A 120 -3.20 -23.99 -20.63
CA PRO A 120 -4.09 -22.86 -20.70
C PRO A 120 -3.65 -21.96 -21.84
N ASP A 121 -4.59 -21.66 -22.74
CA ASP A 121 -4.31 -20.76 -23.83
C ASP A 121 -3.88 -19.40 -23.25
N LYS A 122 -3.13 -18.64 -24.03
CA LYS A 122 -2.56 -17.36 -23.58
C LYS A 122 -3.66 -16.38 -23.10
N LYS A 123 -4.89 -16.54 -23.59
CA LYS A 123 -6.04 -15.73 -23.20
C LYS A 123 -6.56 -16.13 -21.82
N SER A 124 -6.82 -17.40 -21.55
CA SER A 124 -7.25 -17.87 -20.23
C SER A 124 -6.21 -17.61 -19.15
N LEU A 125 -4.90 -17.74 -19.43
CA LEU A 125 -3.87 -17.34 -18.46
C LEU A 125 -3.93 -15.86 -18.08
N ARG A 126 -4.18 -14.99 -19.06
CA ARG A 126 -4.31 -13.55 -18.82
C ARG A 126 -5.57 -13.22 -18.03
N GLU A 127 -6.67 -13.90 -18.30
CA GLU A 127 -7.93 -13.71 -17.56
C GLU A 127 -7.80 -14.20 -16.10
N LEU A 128 -7.20 -15.37 -15.88
CA LEU A 128 -6.90 -15.88 -14.54
C LEU A 128 -5.96 -14.95 -13.77
N TYR A 129 -4.95 -14.40 -14.44
CA TYR A 129 -4.04 -13.43 -13.83
C TYR A 129 -4.77 -12.16 -13.41
N ARG A 130 -5.57 -11.56 -14.31
CA ARG A 130 -6.37 -10.36 -14.00
C ARG A 130 -7.32 -10.61 -12.84
N ARG A 131 -8.04 -11.74 -12.85
CA ARG A 131 -8.93 -12.12 -11.75
C ARG A 131 -8.20 -12.18 -10.41
N ARG A 132 -7.01 -12.77 -10.37
CA ARG A 132 -6.20 -12.83 -9.14
C ARG A 132 -5.75 -11.45 -8.67
N VAL A 133 -5.37 -10.57 -9.59
CA VAL A 133 -5.00 -9.18 -9.28
C VAL A 133 -6.19 -8.46 -8.66
N ASP A 134 -7.38 -8.61 -9.25
CA ASP A 134 -8.61 -7.97 -8.78
C ASP A 134 -9.05 -8.52 -7.43
N GLU A 135 -9.08 -9.85 -7.25
CA GLU A 135 -9.37 -10.51 -5.97
C GLU A 135 -8.43 -10.00 -4.87
N ARG A 136 -7.13 -9.86 -5.17
CA ARG A 136 -6.16 -9.35 -4.21
C ARG A 136 -6.40 -7.88 -3.88
N VAL A 137 -6.78 -7.05 -4.85
CA VAL A 137 -7.12 -5.64 -4.59
C VAL A 137 -8.39 -5.52 -3.75
N ASP A 138 -9.39 -6.37 -3.99
CA ASP A 138 -10.61 -6.40 -3.18
C ASP A 138 -10.33 -6.82 -1.73
N GLU A 139 -9.41 -7.78 -1.50
CA GLU A 139 -8.92 -8.10 -0.15
C GLU A 139 -8.23 -6.90 0.52
N LEU A 140 -7.45 -6.12 -0.24
CA LEU A 140 -6.72 -4.96 0.28
C LEU A 140 -7.66 -3.78 0.58
N GLU A 141 -8.78 -3.67 -0.12
CA GLU A 141 -9.82 -2.67 0.12
C GLU A 141 -10.47 -2.84 1.50
N LEU A 142 -10.51 -4.05 2.03
CA LEU A 142 -11.06 -4.35 3.36
C LEU A 142 -10.07 -4.09 4.51
N GLN A 143 -8.78 -3.83 4.23
CA GLN A 143 -7.74 -3.68 5.26
C GLN A 143 -7.56 -2.25 5.75
N GLY A 144 -7.96 -1.26 4.96
CA GLY A 144 -7.75 0.15 5.25
C GLY A 144 -8.19 1.03 4.09
N HIS A 145 -7.66 2.25 4.04
CA HIS A 145 -8.10 3.26 3.07
C HIS A 145 -7.18 3.41 1.86
N GLY A 146 -6.12 2.61 1.75
CA GLY A 146 -5.17 2.67 0.63
C GLY A 146 -5.85 2.54 -0.72
N VAL A 147 -6.69 1.52 -0.92
CA VAL A 147 -7.40 1.30 -2.18
C VAL A 147 -8.37 2.46 -2.48
N GLY A 148 -9.23 2.82 -1.52
CA GLY A 148 -10.24 3.85 -1.72
C GLY A 148 -9.68 5.28 -1.88
N ARG A 149 -8.51 5.59 -1.32
CA ARG A 149 -7.88 6.92 -1.43
C ARG A 149 -6.83 7.03 -2.53
N HIS A 150 -6.23 5.91 -2.97
CA HIS A 150 -5.04 5.91 -3.83
C HIS A 150 -5.05 4.88 -4.96
N LEU A 151 -6.16 4.16 -5.20
CA LEU A 151 -6.31 3.28 -6.37
C LEU A 151 -7.67 3.48 -7.05
N LYS A 152 -8.76 3.11 -6.38
CA LYS A 152 -10.15 3.20 -6.87
C LYS A 152 -10.73 4.62 -6.67
N VAL A 153 -9.95 5.64 -7.02
CA VAL A 153 -10.29 7.07 -6.83
C VAL A 153 -10.34 7.79 -8.18
N SER A 154 -11.39 8.56 -8.47
CA SER A 154 -11.43 9.36 -9.72
C SER A 154 -10.48 10.57 -9.67
N ASP A 155 -10.13 11.12 -10.84
CA ASP A 155 -9.32 12.34 -10.91
C ASP A 155 -10.03 13.53 -10.26
N GLN A 156 -11.36 13.59 -10.36
CA GLN A 156 -12.14 14.62 -9.69
C GLN A 156 -12.06 14.47 -8.16
N GLN A 157 -12.14 13.24 -7.63
CA GLN A 157 -11.94 13.01 -6.19
C GLN A 157 -10.52 13.37 -5.75
N LEU A 158 -9.49 13.13 -6.59
CA LEU A 158 -8.13 13.58 -6.28
C LEU A 158 -8.02 15.10 -6.21
N LYS A 159 -8.67 15.83 -7.13
CA LYS A 159 -8.72 17.30 -7.14
C LYS A 159 -9.51 17.85 -5.96
N ASP A 160 -10.66 17.26 -5.66
CA ASP A 160 -11.51 17.61 -4.51
C ASP A 160 -10.79 17.37 -3.17
N ARG A 161 -9.95 16.33 -3.11
CA ARG A 161 -9.09 16.06 -1.96
C ARG A 161 -8.09 17.19 -1.69
N LEU A 162 -7.63 17.89 -2.72
CA LEU A 162 -6.73 19.05 -2.54
C LEU A 162 -7.44 20.26 -1.94
N GLY A 163 -8.76 20.35 -2.08
CA GLY A 163 -9.58 21.43 -1.51
C GLY A 163 -9.40 22.77 -2.23
N ARG A 164 -9.66 23.87 -1.51
CA ARG A 164 -9.67 25.24 -2.03
C ARG A 164 -8.49 26.05 -1.49
N PRO A 165 -7.78 26.83 -2.33
CA PRO A 165 -6.73 27.76 -1.89
C PRO A 165 -7.20 28.72 -0.81
N ILE A 166 -6.34 28.98 0.18
CA ILE A 166 -6.59 29.94 1.25
C ILE A 166 -5.88 31.26 0.94
N GLU A 167 -6.57 32.38 1.13
CA GLU A 167 -5.95 33.71 1.16
C GLU A 167 -5.53 34.07 2.58
N GLU A 168 -4.35 34.68 2.72
CA GLU A 168 -3.87 35.26 3.97
C GLU A 168 -3.68 36.77 3.80
N THR A 169 -4.01 37.53 4.85
CA THR A 169 -3.66 38.94 4.95
C THR A 169 -2.39 39.08 5.77
N VAL A 170 -1.32 39.56 5.15
CA VAL A 170 -0.02 39.79 5.80
C VAL A 170 0.31 41.27 5.86
N ASN A 171 1.03 41.67 6.91
CA ASN A 171 1.59 43.01 7.03
C ASN A 171 2.96 43.04 6.36
N VAL A 172 3.06 43.75 5.24
CA VAL A 172 4.31 43.90 4.50
C VAL A 172 4.96 45.22 4.88
N ALA A 173 6.24 45.19 5.26
CA ALA A 173 7.01 46.39 5.50
C ALA A 173 7.07 47.23 4.22
N GLN A 174 6.81 48.53 4.37
CA GLN A 174 6.88 49.46 3.25
C GLN A 174 8.25 50.15 3.24
N PRO A 175 8.79 50.46 2.05
CA PRO A 175 9.96 51.32 1.97
C PRO A 175 9.64 52.68 2.62
N PRO A 176 10.63 53.32 3.28
CA PRO A 176 10.43 54.64 3.84
C PRO A 176 10.16 55.66 2.74
N VAL A 177 9.35 56.67 3.04
CA VAL A 177 9.17 57.85 2.17
C VAL A 177 9.98 59.01 2.72
N TYR A 178 10.54 59.84 1.85
CA TYR A 178 11.32 61.00 2.27
C TYR A 178 10.39 62.20 2.45
N ASN A 179 10.54 62.93 3.57
CA ASN A 179 9.85 64.20 3.77
C ASN A 179 10.51 65.33 2.95
N ASP A 180 9.93 66.53 2.98
CA ASP A 180 10.43 67.72 2.24
C ASP A 180 11.85 68.15 2.61
N ARG A 181 12.40 67.62 3.72
CA ARG A 181 13.76 67.87 4.19
C ARG A 181 14.73 66.72 3.86
N GLY A 182 14.28 65.71 3.10
CA GLY A 182 15.10 64.56 2.71
C GLY A 182 15.31 63.53 3.81
N PHE A 183 14.55 63.55 4.91
CA PHE A 183 14.64 62.54 5.97
C PHE A 183 13.68 61.37 5.72
N PRO A 184 14.11 60.10 5.91
CA PRO A 184 13.25 58.94 5.75
C PRO A 184 12.22 58.86 6.88
N VAL A 185 10.95 58.76 6.50
CA VAL A 185 9.80 58.55 7.38
C VAL A 185 9.34 57.11 7.24
N LYS A 186 9.39 56.36 8.35
CA LYS A 186 8.93 54.97 8.40
C LYS A 186 7.42 54.93 8.20
N GLN A 187 6.98 54.14 7.23
CA GLN A 187 5.57 53.93 6.98
C GLN A 187 5.00 52.79 7.85
N PRO A 188 3.72 52.85 8.23
CA PRO A 188 3.05 51.69 8.80
C PRO A 188 3.06 50.54 7.79
N PRO A 189 3.10 49.28 8.25
CA PRO A 189 3.03 48.12 7.36
C PRO A 189 1.75 48.15 6.50
N LYS A 190 1.88 47.76 5.23
CA LYS A 190 0.74 47.62 4.33
C LYS A 190 0.11 46.25 4.51
N ARG A 191 -1.20 46.19 4.70
CA ARG A 191 -1.95 44.93 4.63
C ARG A 191 -2.06 44.52 3.17
N VAL A 192 -1.52 43.34 2.85
CA VAL A 192 -1.61 42.75 1.52
C VAL A 192 -2.27 41.38 1.64
N THR A 193 -3.29 41.14 0.83
CA THR A 193 -3.88 39.81 0.68
C THR A 193 -3.12 39.05 -0.39
N ARG A 194 -2.70 37.83 -0.07
CA ARG A 194 -2.01 36.93 -0.99
C ARG A 194 -2.43 35.50 -0.72
N TRP A 195 -2.16 34.59 -1.65
CA TRP A 195 -2.34 33.16 -1.42
C TRP A 195 -1.39 32.66 -0.32
N ALA A 196 -1.95 31.96 0.66
CA ALA A 196 -1.18 31.33 1.73
C ALA A 196 -0.32 30.22 1.13
N ARG A 197 0.97 30.23 1.47
CA ARG A 197 1.94 29.22 1.03
C ARG A 197 2.52 28.48 2.22
N ASP A 198 2.95 27.25 1.99
CA ASP A 198 3.78 26.53 2.95
C ASP A 198 5.26 26.89 2.81
N GLU A 199 6.10 26.31 3.66
CA GLU A 199 7.54 26.53 3.68
C GLU A 199 8.27 26.15 2.38
N TYR A 200 7.63 25.37 1.50
CA TYR A 200 8.16 24.97 0.19
C TYR A 200 7.49 25.72 -0.97
N GLY A 201 6.70 26.75 -0.70
CA GLY A 201 6.06 27.58 -1.73
C GLY A 201 4.76 27.02 -2.32
N PHE A 202 4.28 25.86 -1.87
CA PHE A 202 3.02 25.28 -2.32
C PHE A 202 1.83 25.98 -1.67
N ILE A 203 0.71 25.98 -2.37
CA ILE A 203 -0.51 26.66 -1.91
C ILE A 203 -1.14 25.87 -0.77
N ARG A 204 -1.39 26.55 0.34
CA ARG A 204 -2.18 26.00 1.44
C ARG A 204 -3.65 26.04 1.08
N SER A 205 -4.37 24.99 1.45
CA SER A 205 -5.79 24.82 1.13
C SER A 205 -6.61 24.28 2.29
N ASN A 206 -7.90 24.58 2.27
CA ASN A 206 -8.93 24.06 3.18
C ASN A 206 -10.04 23.35 2.38
N GLU A 207 -11.18 23.03 3.00
CA GLU A 207 -12.35 22.44 2.31
C GLU A 207 -12.01 21.16 1.53
N LYS A 208 -11.07 20.37 2.06
CA LYS A 208 -10.59 19.12 1.47
C LYS A 208 -11.66 18.03 1.63
N ILE A 209 -11.92 17.27 0.57
CA ILE A 209 -12.93 16.20 0.59
C ILE A 209 -12.22 14.85 0.59
N ASP A 210 -12.53 14.00 1.56
CA ASP A 210 -11.99 12.64 1.63
C ASP A 210 -12.53 11.79 0.46
N PRO A 211 -11.66 11.19 -0.39
CA PRO A 211 -12.11 10.31 -1.47
C PRO A 211 -13.00 9.16 -1.01
N LEU A 212 -12.85 8.71 0.25
CA LEU A 212 -13.66 7.61 0.80
C LEU A 212 -15.15 7.94 0.87
N HIS A 213 -15.56 9.21 0.79
CA HIS A 213 -16.97 9.59 0.69
C HIS A 213 -17.62 9.13 -0.63
N GLY A 214 -16.81 8.72 -1.62
CA GLY A 214 -17.29 8.27 -2.91
C GLY A 214 -17.37 9.38 -3.96
N PRO A 215 -17.63 9.03 -5.23
CA PRO A 215 -17.65 9.98 -6.35
C PRO A 215 -18.83 10.96 -6.30
N ASP A 216 -19.90 10.63 -5.57
CA ASP A 216 -21.13 11.41 -5.43
C ASP A 216 -21.18 12.24 -4.14
N ALA A 217 -20.05 12.35 -3.41
CA ALA A 217 -19.98 12.99 -2.10
C ALA A 217 -20.64 14.38 -2.05
N ARG A 218 -20.42 15.22 -3.07
CA ARG A 218 -20.98 16.58 -3.16
C ARG A 218 -22.50 16.62 -3.34
N GLN A 219 -23.11 15.53 -3.83
CA GLN A 219 -24.56 15.42 -3.99
C GLN A 219 -25.21 14.91 -2.70
N ARG A 220 -24.52 14.03 -1.96
CA ARG A 220 -25.04 13.42 -0.74
C ARG A 220 -24.72 14.18 0.54
N LEU A 221 -23.62 14.92 0.58
CA LEU A 221 -23.10 15.58 1.79
C LEU A 221 -23.00 17.09 1.59
N GLY A 222 -23.44 17.85 2.58
CA GLY A 222 -23.20 19.29 2.69
C GLY A 222 -22.09 19.63 3.68
N PRO A 223 -21.58 20.87 3.69
CA PRO A 223 -20.70 21.35 4.76
C PRO A 223 -21.41 21.35 6.13
N PRO A 224 -20.72 21.02 7.23
CA PRO A 224 -19.29 20.69 7.30
C PRO A 224 -18.98 19.21 6.98
N GLN A 225 -19.98 18.32 6.94
CA GLN A 225 -19.79 16.87 6.81
C GLN A 225 -19.02 16.47 5.56
N LEU A 226 -19.18 17.21 4.47
CA LEU A 226 -18.45 17.05 3.22
C LEU A 226 -16.92 17.13 3.41
N TYR A 227 -16.45 17.92 4.38
CA TYR A 227 -15.04 18.18 4.62
C TYR A 227 -14.45 17.30 5.72
N HIS A 228 -15.25 16.47 6.37
CA HIS A 228 -14.77 15.57 7.40
C HIS A 228 -14.01 14.39 6.78
N ASP A 229 -12.99 13.89 7.47
CA ASP A 229 -12.37 12.62 7.20
C ASP A 229 -13.37 11.51 7.54
N LYS A 230 -13.54 10.53 6.64
CA LYS A 230 -14.55 9.48 6.83
C LYS A 230 -14.21 8.58 8.03
N GLU A 231 -12.92 8.43 8.35
CA GLU A 231 -12.45 7.47 9.35
C GLU A 231 -11.85 8.13 10.60
N LYS A 232 -11.27 9.33 10.47
CA LYS A 232 -10.61 9.99 11.61
C LYS A 232 -11.59 10.75 12.50
N ARG A 233 -11.47 10.51 13.81
CA ARG A 233 -12.20 11.21 14.87
C ARG A 233 -11.23 11.81 15.89
N GLY A 234 -11.63 12.90 16.52
CA GLY A 234 -10.91 13.55 17.61
C GLY A 234 -10.97 12.73 18.90
N ALA A 235 -10.24 13.18 19.92
CA ALA A 235 -10.25 12.55 21.25
C ALA A 235 -11.64 12.60 21.92
N ASP A 236 -12.46 13.57 21.53
CA ASP A 236 -13.85 13.76 21.92
C ASP A 236 -14.86 12.94 21.07
N GLY A 237 -14.37 12.16 20.11
CA GLY A 237 -15.20 11.36 19.20
C GLY A 237 -15.79 12.15 18.01
N ASN A 238 -15.56 13.46 17.95
CA ASN A 238 -16.05 14.30 16.86
C ASN A 238 -15.30 14.02 15.55
N PRO A 239 -15.97 14.04 14.38
CA PRO A 239 -15.28 13.91 13.10
C PRO A 239 -14.23 15.02 12.92
N LEU A 240 -13.05 14.66 12.44
CA LEU A 240 -12.02 15.63 12.10
C LEU A 240 -12.16 16.05 10.64
N ASN A 241 -11.71 17.26 10.29
CA ASN A 241 -11.57 17.64 8.89
C ASN A 241 -10.53 16.76 8.18
N HIS A 242 -10.81 16.41 6.94
CA HIS A 242 -9.87 15.68 6.11
C HIS A 242 -8.64 16.53 5.83
N THR A 243 -7.48 15.90 5.87
CA THR A 243 -6.20 16.51 5.51
C THR A 243 -5.51 15.68 4.44
N CYS A 244 -4.85 16.38 3.52
CA CYS A 244 -3.92 15.80 2.58
C CYS A 244 -2.75 16.76 2.41
N ASP A 245 -1.59 16.19 2.08
CA ASP A 245 -0.38 16.94 1.77
C ASP A 245 -0.55 17.75 0.47
N ARG A 246 0.57 18.30 -0.02
CA ARG A 246 0.67 19.12 -1.24
C ARG A 246 0.15 18.41 -2.49
N TYR A 247 0.25 17.09 -2.49
CA TYR A 247 -0.08 16.23 -3.62
C TYR A 247 -1.26 15.32 -3.28
N SER A 248 -2.11 15.11 -4.27
CA SER A 248 -3.16 14.10 -4.25
C SER A 248 -2.86 13.07 -5.33
N THR A 249 -2.27 11.94 -4.93
CA THR A 249 -1.68 10.93 -5.83
C THR A 249 -2.42 9.60 -5.76
N ALA A 250 -2.34 8.83 -6.83
CA ALA A 250 -2.90 7.48 -6.92
C ALA A 250 -2.11 6.62 -7.91
N PHE A 251 -2.25 5.31 -7.74
CA PHE A 251 -1.91 4.33 -8.77
C PHE A 251 -2.94 4.37 -9.90
N LYS A 252 -2.51 4.03 -11.12
CA LYS A 252 -3.37 3.96 -12.31
C LYS A 252 -4.03 2.59 -12.49
N ASP A 253 -3.40 1.53 -11.99
CA ASP A 253 -3.83 0.16 -12.24
C ASP A 253 -3.64 -0.76 -11.03
N ASN A 254 -4.52 -1.77 -10.96
CA ASN A 254 -4.58 -2.75 -9.87
C ASN A 254 -3.29 -3.57 -9.77
N GLU A 255 -2.68 -3.91 -10.91
CA GLU A 255 -1.49 -4.74 -10.98
C GLU A 255 -0.29 -4.06 -10.32
N SER A 256 -0.05 -2.80 -10.65
CA SER A 256 1.02 -1.99 -10.06
C SER A 256 0.83 -1.84 -8.55
N PHE A 257 -0.40 -1.53 -8.10
CA PHE A 257 -0.71 -1.45 -6.67
C PHE A 257 -0.45 -2.79 -5.96
N MET A 258 -0.95 -3.90 -6.49
CA MET A 258 -0.77 -5.23 -5.91
C MET A 258 0.71 -5.61 -5.79
N HIS A 259 1.52 -5.38 -6.82
CA HIS A 259 2.96 -5.71 -6.78
C HIS A 259 3.73 -4.82 -5.80
N ALA A 260 3.42 -3.53 -5.74
CA ALA A 260 4.01 -2.62 -4.77
C ALA A 260 3.66 -3.02 -3.32
N GLU A 261 2.39 -3.40 -3.09
CA GLU A 261 1.92 -3.90 -1.80
C GLU A 261 2.64 -5.17 -1.38
N ARG A 262 2.82 -6.12 -2.29
CA ARG A 262 3.53 -7.37 -2.02
C ARG A 262 4.99 -7.12 -1.65
N TYR A 263 5.67 -6.26 -2.40
CA TYR A 263 7.05 -5.87 -2.12
C TYR A 263 7.19 -5.26 -0.72
N ALA A 264 6.29 -4.34 -0.38
CA ALA A 264 6.29 -3.65 0.91
C ALA A 264 5.95 -4.59 2.07
N ARG A 265 4.98 -5.50 1.90
CA ARG A 265 4.54 -6.42 2.95
C ARG A 265 5.66 -7.35 3.44
N GLU A 266 6.57 -7.74 2.55
CA GLU A 266 7.73 -8.57 2.88
C GLU A 266 8.80 -7.81 3.69
N ARG A 267 8.66 -6.49 3.85
CA ARG A 267 9.65 -5.57 4.42
C ARG A 267 9.08 -4.69 5.53
N ILE A 268 7.96 -5.09 6.12
CA ILE A 268 7.38 -4.41 7.27
C ILE A 268 8.40 -4.47 8.42
N PRO A 269 8.78 -3.33 9.02
CA PRO A 269 9.73 -3.34 10.13
C PRO A 269 9.11 -3.99 11.37
N ASP A 270 9.96 -4.57 12.23
CA ASP A 270 9.51 -5.27 13.44
C ASP A 270 8.97 -4.31 14.52
N SER A 271 9.28 -3.01 14.42
CA SER A 271 8.86 -1.98 15.36
C SER A 271 8.19 -0.80 14.66
N PRO A 272 7.28 -0.08 15.36
CA PRO A 272 6.67 1.14 14.83
C PRO A 272 7.72 2.23 14.55
N PRO A 273 7.50 3.10 13.54
CA PRO A 273 6.37 3.08 12.61
C PRO A 273 6.46 1.93 11.60
N TYR A 274 5.35 1.21 11.38
CA TYR A 274 5.23 0.12 10.41
C TYR A 274 5.09 0.65 8.97
N GLU A 275 6.04 1.49 8.58
CA GLU A 275 6.07 2.22 7.32
C GLU A 275 7.22 1.70 6.46
N VAL A 276 6.92 1.42 5.19
CA VAL A 276 7.89 0.97 4.20
C VAL A 276 7.96 2.00 3.10
N LYS A 277 9.15 2.59 2.92
CA LYS A 277 9.46 3.52 1.83
C LYS A 277 10.37 2.84 0.83
N PHE A 278 10.04 2.93 -0.44
CA PHE A 278 10.81 2.27 -1.50
C PHE A 278 10.62 2.98 -2.84
N SER A 279 11.50 2.69 -3.79
CA SER A 279 11.37 3.20 -5.15
C SER A 279 10.46 2.27 -5.98
N PRO A 280 9.76 2.79 -7.00
CA PRO A 280 9.06 1.99 -7.99
C PRO A 280 9.94 0.91 -8.63
N GLY A 281 11.24 1.21 -8.81
CA GLY A 281 12.21 0.29 -9.38
C GLY A 281 12.45 -0.96 -8.54
N ASP A 282 12.32 -0.84 -7.21
CA ASP A 282 12.48 -1.98 -6.31
C ASP A 282 11.33 -3.00 -6.45
N ALA A 283 10.11 -2.51 -6.66
CA ALA A 283 8.93 -3.35 -6.78
C ALA A 283 8.72 -3.91 -8.19
N TRP A 284 9.10 -3.17 -9.23
CA TRP A 284 8.76 -3.49 -10.62
C TRP A 284 9.96 -3.69 -11.55
N GLY A 285 11.18 -3.55 -11.04
CA GLY A 285 12.42 -3.63 -11.81
C GLY A 285 12.82 -2.31 -12.45
N PRO A 286 13.97 -2.28 -13.15
CA PRO A 286 14.52 -1.06 -13.73
C PRO A 286 13.61 -0.51 -14.85
N GLY A 287 13.51 0.81 -14.95
CA GLY A 287 12.74 1.48 -16.00
C GLY A 287 12.01 2.73 -15.50
N SER A 288 11.38 3.46 -16.42
CA SER A 288 10.49 4.56 -16.05
C SER A 288 9.14 4.00 -15.63
N HIS A 289 8.66 4.47 -14.48
CA HIS A 289 7.39 4.04 -13.88
C HIS A 289 6.36 5.15 -13.79
N HIS A 290 6.61 6.31 -14.40
CA HIS A 290 5.73 7.49 -14.29
C HIS A 290 4.32 7.18 -14.83
N GLY A 291 4.25 6.33 -15.86
CA GLY A 291 3.00 5.87 -16.46
C GLY A 291 2.09 5.05 -15.54
N LYS A 292 2.57 4.61 -14.37
CA LYS A 292 1.81 3.83 -13.38
C LYS A 292 1.12 4.68 -12.31
N PHE A 293 1.41 5.98 -12.30
CA PHE A 293 0.87 6.93 -11.34
C PHE A 293 0.11 8.06 -12.01
N ARG A 294 -0.74 8.70 -11.22
CA ARG A 294 -1.41 9.96 -11.52
C ARG A 294 -1.54 10.76 -10.24
N GLY A 295 -1.64 12.07 -10.38
CA GLY A 295 -1.87 12.93 -9.24
C GLY A 295 -1.85 14.38 -9.64
N PHE A 296 -2.38 15.19 -8.74
CA PHE A 296 -2.53 16.61 -8.95
C PHE A 296 -1.99 17.39 -7.75
N TYR A 297 -1.66 18.65 -8.00
CA TYR A 297 -1.44 19.67 -6.98
C TYR A 297 -2.03 21.00 -7.45
N ILE A 298 -2.25 21.92 -6.52
CA ILE A 298 -2.73 23.27 -6.85
C ILE A 298 -1.56 24.04 -7.46
N ASP A 299 -1.78 24.68 -8.60
CA ASP A 299 -0.75 25.48 -9.28
C ASP A 299 -0.23 26.58 -8.32
N PRO A 300 1.06 26.55 -7.94
CA PRO A 300 1.60 27.54 -7.05
C PRO A 300 1.64 28.93 -7.69
N ASP A 301 1.78 29.05 -9.00
CA ASP A 301 1.92 30.35 -9.66
C ASP A 301 0.56 30.99 -9.91
N ASN A 302 -0.42 30.17 -10.31
CA ASN A 302 -1.78 30.62 -10.64
C ASN A 302 -2.83 29.69 -10.02
N PRO A 303 -3.05 29.72 -8.68
CA PRO A 303 -3.89 28.73 -7.99
C PRO A 303 -5.37 28.76 -8.35
N MET A 304 -5.83 29.85 -8.97
CA MET A 304 -7.21 30.05 -9.39
C MET A 304 -7.24 30.52 -10.85
N SER A 305 -8.17 29.98 -11.64
CA SER A 305 -8.45 30.40 -13.02
C SER A 305 -9.96 30.40 -13.23
N ASN A 306 -10.53 31.54 -13.64
CA ASN A 306 -11.97 31.71 -13.88
C ASN A 306 -12.86 31.22 -12.72
N GLY A 307 -12.46 31.54 -11.48
CA GLY A 307 -13.20 31.15 -10.27
C GLY A 307 -13.10 29.67 -9.89
N LYS A 308 -12.32 28.87 -10.64
CA LYS A 308 -12.04 27.46 -10.33
C LYS A 308 -10.61 27.29 -9.87
N VAL A 309 -10.36 26.28 -9.04
CA VAL A 309 -9.00 25.91 -8.64
C VAL A 309 -8.25 25.41 -9.87
N ASN A 310 -7.06 25.94 -10.08
CA ASN A 310 -6.19 25.52 -11.16
C ASN A 310 -5.24 24.43 -10.64
N TYR A 311 -5.28 23.27 -11.29
CA TYR A 311 -4.50 22.10 -10.89
C TYR A 311 -3.44 21.79 -11.94
N ARG A 312 -2.28 21.32 -11.47
CA ARG A 312 -1.22 20.80 -12.32
C ARG A 312 -1.02 19.31 -12.06
N ASP A 313 -0.65 18.59 -13.12
CA ASP A 313 -0.26 17.19 -13.02
C ASP A 313 1.07 17.09 -12.29
N VAL A 314 1.15 16.11 -11.39
CA VAL A 314 2.38 15.79 -10.66
C VAL A 314 3.40 15.14 -11.60
N ASP A 315 4.65 15.59 -11.55
CA ASP A 315 5.79 14.86 -12.09
C ASP A 315 6.21 13.77 -11.10
N PHE A 316 6.17 12.52 -11.58
CA PHE A 316 6.52 11.33 -10.82
C PHE A 316 7.98 10.88 -11.03
N LYS A 317 8.80 11.73 -11.65
CA LYS A 317 10.25 11.52 -11.68
C LYS A 317 10.81 11.47 -10.27
N ASP A 318 11.65 10.47 -10.04
CA ASP A 318 12.23 10.14 -8.73
C ASP A 318 11.19 9.95 -7.62
N THR A 319 9.93 9.60 -7.97
CA THR A 319 8.89 9.33 -6.98
C THR A 319 9.26 8.12 -6.12
N GLY A 320 8.98 8.21 -4.84
CA GLY A 320 8.92 7.05 -3.95
C GLY A 320 7.50 6.47 -3.88
N ILE A 321 7.38 5.35 -3.19
CA ILE A 321 6.11 4.79 -2.71
C ILE A 321 6.23 4.66 -1.19
N VAL A 322 5.18 5.06 -0.48
CA VAL A 322 5.05 4.88 0.97
C VAL A 322 3.89 3.94 1.22
N ALA A 323 4.15 2.83 1.91
CA ALA A 323 3.15 1.89 2.39
C ALA A 323 3.15 1.90 3.92
N VAL A 324 1.98 2.13 4.52
CA VAL A 324 1.79 2.18 5.98
C VAL A 324 0.92 1.02 6.39
N TYR A 325 1.41 0.23 7.33
CA TYR A 325 0.72 -0.92 7.89
C TYR A 325 0.27 -0.64 9.32
N LYS A 326 -0.74 -1.38 9.77
CA LYS A 326 -1.16 -1.43 11.17
C LYS A 326 -1.26 -2.88 11.63
N PRO A 327 -0.89 -3.21 12.88
CA PRO A 327 -1.13 -4.53 13.43
C PRO A 327 -2.61 -4.88 13.36
N ASP A 328 -2.93 -6.12 12.97
CA ASP A 328 -4.30 -6.61 12.85
C ASP A 328 -4.89 -7.14 14.17
N GLY A 329 -4.11 -7.09 15.26
CA GLY A 329 -4.46 -7.63 16.58
C GLY A 329 -4.36 -9.16 16.69
N LYS A 330 -3.97 -9.87 15.62
CA LYS A 330 -3.83 -11.33 15.51
C LYS A 330 -2.39 -11.76 15.18
N GLY A 331 -1.43 -10.86 15.31
CA GLY A 331 -0.02 -11.09 14.98
C GLY A 331 0.30 -10.99 13.49
N GLY A 332 -0.54 -10.30 12.72
CA GLY A 332 -0.30 -9.90 11.34
C GLY A 332 -0.43 -8.40 11.14
N PHE A 333 -0.44 -7.97 9.89
CA PHE A 333 -0.51 -6.57 9.49
C PHE A 333 -1.55 -6.35 8.40
N ASN A 334 -2.36 -5.31 8.57
CA ASN A 334 -3.26 -4.79 7.55
C ASN A 334 -2.63 -3.60 6.86
N LEU A 335 -2.76 -3.52 5.54
CA LEU A 335 -2.36 -2.33 4.80
C LEU A 335 -3.33 -1.18 5.17
N HIS A 336 -2.84 -0.20 5.91
CA HIS A 336 -3.65 0.95 6.28
C HIS A 336 -3.77 1.94 5.12
N THR A 337 -2.64 2.24 4.46
CA THR A 337 -2.61 3.07 3.25
C THR A 337 -1.35 2.85 2.44
N MET A 338 -1.40 3.11 1.14
CA MET A 338 -0.22 3.13 0.29
C MET A 338 -0.39 4.16 -0.81
N PHE A 339 0.62 5.01 -1.03
CA PHE A 339 0.53 6.08 -1.99
C PHE A 339 1.88 6.41 -2.65
N PRO A 340 1.85 6.89 -3.91
CA PRO A 340 3.03 7.47 -4.53
C PRO A 340 3.41 8.78 -3.82
N GLN A 341 4.68 8.94 -3.48
CA GLN A 341 5.25 10.13 -2.85
C GLN A 341 6.19 10.84 -3.85
N PRO A 342 5.70 11.89 -4.53
CA PRO A 342 6.47 12.60 -5.55
C PRO A 342 7.68 13.32 -4.95
N ALA A 343 8.77 13.41 -5.72
CA ALA A 343 9.90 14.23 -5.36
C ALA A 343 9.54 15.72 -5.47
N MET A 344 9.84 16.50 -4.43
CA MET A 344 9.48 17.93 -4.42
C MET A 344 10.19 18.72 -5.52
N LYS A 345 11.48 18.43 -5.74
CA LYS A 345 12.36 19.15 -6.69
C LYS A 345 11.81 19.25 -8.12
N GLU A 346 10.99 18.29 -8.55
CA GLU A 346 10.45 18.26 -9.92
C GLU A 346 9.12 19.02 -10.06
N ASN A 347 8.50 19.46 -8.94
CA ASN A 347 7.14 20.03 -8.91
C ASN A 347 7.09 21.50 -8.45
N PHE A 348 8.23 22.18 -8.31
CA PHE A 348 8.32 23.57 -7.85
C PHE A 348 7.74 24.60 -8.84
N SER A 349 7.43 25.79 -8.30
CA SER A 349 7.18 27.01 -9.09
C SER A 349 8.42 27.39 -9.88
N ARG A 350 8.23 27.81 -11.15
CA ARG A 350 9.33 28.28 -12.01
C ARG A 350 9.94 29.61 -11.53
N HIS A 351 9.27 30.32 -10.63
CA HIS A 351 9.70 31.62 -10.11
C HIS A 351 10.46 31.54 -8.79
N GLN A 352 10.62 30.33 -8.23
CA GLN A 352 11.48 30.08 -7.08
C GLN A 352 12.84 29.60 -7.59
N GLY A 353 13.63 30.53 -8.12
CA GLY A 353 15.02 30.26 -8.49
C GLY A 353 15.80 29.70 -7.30
N SER A 354 16.55 28.62 -7.56
CA SER A 354 17.72 28.14 -6.81
C SER A 354 17.78 28.54 -5.33
N LEU A 355 17.36 27.62 -4.45
CA LEU A 355 17.91 27.57 -3.09
C LEU A 355 19.38 27.16 -3.13
#